data_AF-A0A450WBB2-F1
#
_entry.id   AF-A0A450WBB2-F1
#
_cell.length_a   1.000
_cell.length_b   1.000
_cell.length_c   1.000
_cell.angle_alpha   90.00
_cell.angle_beta   90.00
_cell.angle_gamma   90.00
#
_symmetry.space_group_name_H-M   'P 1'
#
loop_
_entity.id
_entity.type
_entity.pdbx_description
1 polymer ?
#
loop_
_entity_poly.entity_id
_entity_poly.type
_entity_poly.pdbx_seq_one_letter_code
_entity_poly.pdbx_strand_id
1 'polypeptide(L)'
;MFYLFGRCLFRQSTGIGKSNERINSDPPKQRAFRCDRGALPWWVGYASHWSTNPNLSANRNMKKEGFELGKEFYTATGKWRCTDIGTRVILAIHLNQENPENYNGPPYSIPEEIFDEYDMEGCSLDPTEFAPMDLEDTKQNIPKSKKFSDIEDAMMFVSFGGYGENIALLDKSTGKIYYRSSDYGDVDEFEEFPEDEYDPDIHIAIPHKNDLDLGRDLVFEFVERFIPDDYGRVDKIFRKQGAYSRYKDLLDSKGILQKWYDFENQREQLALLAWCEENEIDVSD
;
A
#
# COMPACT_ATOMS: atom_id res chain seq x y z
N MET A 1 -18.00 -5.89 -36.35
CA MET A 1 -16.63 -5.35 -36.47
C MET A 1 -16.73 -3.82 -36.49
N PHE A 2 -16.23 -3.18 -35.43
CA PHE A 2 -16.08 -1.73 -35.17
C PHE A 2 -17.32 -0.80 -35.13
N TYR A 3 -17.69 -0.45 -33.88
CA TYR A 3 -18.09 0.85 -33.30
C TYR A 3 -18.61 1.99 -34.20
N LEU A 4 -19.76 2.56 -33.83
CA LEU A 4 -19.83 3.93 -33.27
C LEU A 4 -21.22 4.33 -32.75
N PHE A 5 -21.19 4.91 -31.55
CA PHE A 5 -22.22 5.64 -30.83
C PHE A 5 -22.76 6.87 -31.59
N GLY A 6 -24.02 7.22 -31.28
CA GLY A 6 -24.43 8.60 -31.02
C GLY A 6 -25.18 9.33 -32.12
N ARG A 7 -26.45 9.70 -31.85
CA ARG A 7 -27.06 10.89 -32.42
C ARG A 7 -28.19 11.43 -31.52
N CYS A 8 -27.88 12.51 -30.81
CA CYS A 8 -28.88 13.44 -30.30
C CYS A 8 -29.05 14.58 -31.32
N LEU A 9 -30.31 14.97 -31.53
CA LEU A 9 -30.82 15.82 -32.60
C LEU A 9 -30.38 17.29 -32.45
N PHE A 10 -30.03 17.95 -33.56
CA PHE A 10 -30.27 19.38 -33.69
C PHE A 10 -30.61 19.81 -35.13
N ARG A 11 -31.54 20.75 -35.19
CA ARG A 11 -32.40 21.17 -36.30
C ARG A 11 -31.68 22.06 -37.32
N GLN A 12 -32.06 21.93 -38.59
CA GLN A 12 -31.50 22.63 -39.76
C GLN A 12 -31.89 24.11 -39.85
N SER A 13 -30.97 24.95 -40.35
CA SER A 13 -31.27 25.92 -41.42
C SER A 13 -30.03 26.22 -42.28
N THR A 14 -30.25 26.14 -43.59
CA THR A 14 -29.49 26.54 -44.80
C THR A 14 -28.61 27.80 -44.69
N GLY A 15 -27.51 28.02 -45.44
CA GLY A 15 -26.86 27.33 -46.55
C GLY A 15 -25.85 28.27 -47.26
N ILE A 16 -24.98 27.67 -48.09
CA ILE A 16 -24.24 28.21 -49.26
C ILE A 16 -22.92 28.98 -49.02
N GLY A 17 -21.83 28.46 -49.63
CA GLY A 17 -20.64 29.24 -50.03
C GLY A 17 -19.35 28.44 -50.16
N LYS A 18 -18.94 28.12 -51.39
CA LYS A 18 -17.78 27.29 -51.79
C LYS A 18 -16.44 28.03 -51.65
N SER A 19 -15.36 27.33 -51.27
CA SER A 19 -14.10 27.21 -52.07
C SER A 19 -12.96 26.46 -51.34
N ASN A 20 -12.66 25.27 -51.86
CA ASN A 20 -11.35 24.70 -52.22
C ASN A 20 -10.08 25.14 -51.46
N GLU A 21 -9.53 24.27 -50.60
CA GLU A 21 -8.10 24.22 -50.28
C GLU A 21 -7.68 22.80 -49.82
N ARG A 22 -6.48 22.39 -50.22
CA ARG A 22 -5.89 21.05 -50.04
C ARG A 22 -5.65 20.74 -48.56
N ILE A 23 -6.21 19.64 -48.06
CA ILE A 23 -5.99 19.17 -46.68
C ILE A 23 -5.00 18.00 -46.71
N ASN A 24 -3.81 18.21 -46.16
CA ASN A 24 -2.93 17.13 -45.68
C ASN A 24 -3.67 16.38 -44.57
N SER A 25 -3.91 15.09 -44.76
CA SER A 25 -4.57 14.23 -43.78
C SER A 25 -3.59 13.78 -42.69
N ASP A 26 -3.45 14.61 -41.65
CA ASP A 26 -2.99 14.18 -40.32
C ASP A 26 -4.11 13.39 -39.62
N PRO A 27 -3.80 12.32 -38.85
CA PRO A 27 -4.79 11.60 -38.05
C PRO A 27 -5.38 12.52 -36.96
N PRO A 28 -6.66 12.33 -36.57
CA PRO A 28 -7.32 13.22 -35.62
C PRO A 28 -6.62 13.12 -34.26
N LYS A 29 -6.00 14.22 -33.85
CA LYS A 29 -5.55 14.45 -32.47
C LYS A 29 -6.76 14.28 -31.56
N GLN A 30 -6.80 13.16 -30.82
CA GLN A 30 -7.68 13.05 -29.68
C GLN A 30 -7.34 14.20 -28.75
N ARG A 31 -8.34 15.06 -28.49
CA ARG A 31 -8.24 16.11 -27.48
C ARG A 31 -8.03 15.40 -26.16
N ALA A 32 -6.81 15.49 -25.63
CA ALA A 32 -6.57 15.34 -24.21
C ALA A 32 -7.62 16.19 -23.47
N PHE A 33 -8.40 15.54 -22.62
CA PHE A 33 -9.16 16.25 -21.60
C PHE A 33 -8.14 17.00 -20.76
N ARG A 34 -8.07 18.29 -21.06
CA ARG A 34 -7.34 19.27 -20.28
C ARG A 34 -8.18 19.44 -19.02
N CYS A 35 -7.82 18.74 -17.95
CA CYS A 35 -8.31 19.07 -16.63
C CYS A 35 -7.81 20.48 -16.33
N ASP A 36 -8.75 21.43 -16.27
CA ASP A 36 -8.43 22.82 -15.98
C ASP A 36 -7.81 22.89 -14.59
N ARG A 37 -6.59 23.41 -14.55
CA ARG A 37 -5.86 23.78 -13.34
C ARG A 37 -6.61 24.90 -12.64
N GLY A 38 -7.57 24.52 -11.81
CA GLY A 38 -8.06 25.31 -10.68
C GLY A 38 -7.30 24.88 -9.44
N ALA A 39 -6.27 25.65 -9.10
CA ALA A 39 -5.47 25.46 -7.89
C ALA A 39 -6.35 25.61 -6.64
N LEU A 40 -6.48 24.53 -5.87
CA LEU A 40 -6.61 24.59 -4.41
C LEU A 40 -5.51 23.67 -3.83
N PRO A 41 -4.49 24.24 -3.17
CA PRO A 41 -3.33 23.49 -2.72
C PRO A 41 -3.66 22.78 -1.40
N TRP A 42 -3.61 21.46 -1.39
CA TRP A 42 -3.60 20.64 -0.18
C TRP A 42 -2.22 20.68 0.54
N TRP A 43 -1.52 21.83 0.44
CA TRP A 43 -0.24 22.12 1.06
C TRP A 43 -0.29 23.40 1.92
N VAL A 44 -1.40 23.64 2.62
CA VAL A 44 -1.48 24.66 3.67
C VAL A 44 -2.13 24.04 4.90
N GLY A 45 -1.31 23.52 5.81
CA GLY A 45 -1.84 23.11 7.11
C GLY A 45 -0.94 22.40 8.11
N TYR A 46 0.32 22.07 7.85
CA TYR A 46 1.22 21.62 8.94
C TYR A 46 2.67 22.02 8.67
N ALA A 47 2.93 23.32 8.77
CA ALA A 47 4.27 23.85 8.91
C ALA A 47 4.30 24.78 10.13
N SER A 48 4.41 24.20 11.33
CA SER A 48 5.11 24.84 12.45
C SER A 48 5.23 23.90 13.65
N HIS A 49 6.46 23.79 14.14
CA HIS A 49 6.84 23.43 15.52
C HIS A 49 7.21 21.99 15.87
N TRP A 50 8.10 21.34 15.11
CA TRP A 50 8.86 20.21 15.66
C TRP A 50 10.35 20.51 15.54
N SER A 51 10.86 20.96 16.68
CA SER A 51 12.28 21.17 16.98
C SER A 51 13.11 19.99 16.47
N THR A 52 14.10 20.26 15.63
CA THR A 52 15.21 19.32 15.39
C THR A 52 15.78 18.89 16.73
N ASN A 53 15.50 17.65 17.15
CA ASN A 53 16.12 17.07 18.33
C ASN A 53 17.52 16.59 17.91
N PRO A 54 18.62 17.27 18.29
CA PRO A 54 19.94 17.05 17.70
C PRO A 54 20.65 15.78 18.21
N ASN A 55 19.96 14.89 18.93
CA ASN A 55 20.57 13.76 19.64
C ASN A 55 20.35 12.39 19.00
N LEU A 56 19.75 12.27 17.82
CA LEU A 56 19.51 10.97 17.19
C LEU A 56 20.68 10.43 16.34
N SER A 57 21.92 10.62 16.79
CA SER A 57 23.12 10.10 16.11
C SER A 57 24.14 9.50 17.08
N ALA A 58 23.70 8.63 17.98
CA ALA A 58 24.59 7.85 18.85
C ALA A 58 24.20 6.38 18.81
N ASN A 59 24.90 5.61 17.96
CA ASN A 59 25.12 4.15 18.04
C ASN A 59 24.09 3.36 18.90
N ARG A 60 22.97 2.96 18.28
CA ARG A 60 21.76 2.46 18.99
C ARG A 60 21.60 0.93 19.03
N ASN A 61 22.61 0.16 18.62
CA ASN A 61 22.54 -1.29 18.59
C ASN A 61 23.00 -1.89 19.92
N MET A 62 22.30 -2.92 20.42
CA MET A 62 22.74 -3.64 21.62
C MET A 62 24.05 -4.40 21.33
N LYS A 63 25.02 -4.25 22.23
CA LYS A 63 26.22 -5.09 22.24
C LYS A 63 26.01 -6.30 23.14
N LYS A 64 26.80 -7.34 22.93
CA LYS A 64 26.78 -8.57 23.73
C LYS A 64 26.81 -8.32 25.24
N GLU A 65 27.64 -7.36 25.67
CA GLU A 65 27.79 -7.01 27.10
C GLU A 65 26.53 -6.37 27.69
N GLY A 66 25.59 -5.96 26.84
CA GLY A 66 24.30 -5.40 27.22
C GLY A 66 23.22 -6.44 27.54
N PHE A 67 23.45 -7.74 27.33
CA PHE A 67 22.49 -8.79 27.65
C PHE A 67 22.68 -9.36 29.06
N GLU A 68 21.56 -9.68 29.72
CA GLU A 68 21.50 -10.31 31.04
C GLU A 68 20.44 -11.41 31.03
N LEU A 69 20.59 -12.43 31.88
CA LEU A 69 19.58 -13.48 31.99
C LEU A 69 18.23 -12.89 32.40
N GLY A 70 17.17 -13.27 31.69
CA GLY A 70 15.83 -12.75 31.87
C GLY A 70 15.60 -11.35 31.28
N LYS A 71 16.62 -10.72 30.67
CA LYS A 71 16.49 -9.41 30.04
C LYS A 71 15.60 -9.51 28.81
N GLU A 72 14.64 -8.59 28.75
CA GLU A 72 13.75 -8.46 27.59
C GLU A 72 14.33 -7.45 26.61
N PHE A 73 14.28 -7.79 25.33
CA PHE A 73 14.77 -6.96 24.23
C PHE A 73 13.85 -7.10 23.02
N TYR A 74 14.06 -6.27 22.01
CA TYR A 74 13.21 -6.17 20.83
C TYR A 74 14.05 -6.33 19.58
N THR A 75 13.43 -6.93 18.57
CA THR A 75 13.94 -7.01 17.20
C THR A 75 12.79 -6.72 16.24
N ALA A 76 13.05 -6.70 14.94
CA ALA A 76 12.00 -6.57 13.92
C ALA A 76 10.90 -7.65 14.03
N THR A 77 11.18 -8.81 14.63
CA THR A 77 10.20 -9.91 14.77
C THR A 77 9.41 -9.84 16.08
N GLY A 78 9.69 -8.87 16.95
CA GLY A 78 8.93 -8.60 18.17
C GLY A 78 9.76 -8.69 19.45
N LYS A 79 9.10 -9.04 20.55
CA LYS A 79 9.69 -9.03 21.88
C LYS A 79 10.31 -10.37 22.25
N TRP A 80 11.50 -10.34 22.82
CA TRP A 80 12.30 -11.51 23.19
C TRP A 80 12.71 -11.44 24.66
N ARG A 81 13.01 -12.60 25.25
CA ARG A 81 13.63 -12.70 26.58
C ARG A 81 14.85 -13.58 26.52
N CYS A 82 16.00 -13.06 26.96
CA CYS A 82 17.25 -13.82 27.02
C CYS A 82 17.15 -14.91 28.11
N THR A 83 17.47 -16.16 27.75
CA THR A 83 17.40 -17.33 28.63
C THR A 83 18.76 -17.94 28.93
N ASP A 84 19.76 -17.73 28.08
CA ASP A 84 21.16 -18.10 28.34
C ASP A 84 22.15 -17.14 27.66
N ILE A 85 23.35 -17.01 28.24
CA ILE A 85 24.41 -16.15 27.72
C ILE A 85 25.68 -16.98 27.51
N GLY A 86 25.98 -17.29 26.25
CA GLY A 86 27.23 -17.93 25.86
C GLY A 86 28.36 -16.93 25.68
N THR A 87 29.58 -17.41 25.43
CA THR A 87 30.75 -16.55 25.18
C THR A 87 30.67 -15.77 23.87
N ARG A 88 29.91 -16.25 22.87
CA ARG A 88 29.80 -15.62 21.54
C ARG A 88 28.37 -15.35 21.08
N VAL A 89 27.41 -16.10 21.62
CA VAL A 89 25.99 -15.99 21.30
C VAL A 89 25.17 -15.78 22.57
N ILE A 90 23.89 -15.45 22.42
CA ILE A 90 22.89 -15.59 23.49
C ILE A 90 21.78 -16.53 23.00
N LEU A 91 21.06 -17.15 23.94
CA LEU A 91 19.80 -17.83 23.66
C LEU A 91 18.65 -16.96 24.17
N ALA A 92 17.55 -16.94 23.42
CA ALA A 92 16.35 -16.21 23.79
C ALA A 92 15.08 -16.92 23.36
N ILE A 93 14.00 -16.65 24.07
CA ILE A 93 12.65 -17.11 23.73
C ILE A 93 11.81 -15.93 23.23
N HIS A 94 10.96 -16.18 22.23
CA HIS A 94 10.06 -15.17 21.68
C HIS A 94 8.81 -15.03 22.55
N LEU A 95 8.46 -13.79 22.91
CA LEU A 95 7.31 -13.47 23.78
C LEU A 95 6.06 -13.10 22.95
N ASN A 96 5.62 -14.02 22.09
CA ASN A 96 4.49 -13.82 21.17
C ASN A 96 3.26 -14.71 21.43
N GLN A 97 3.32 -15.57 22.44
CA GLN A 97 2.24 -16.48 22.84
C GLN A 97 1.34 -15.86 23.92
N GLU A 98 0.05 -16.17 23.87
CA GLU A 98 -0.95 -15.68 24.84
C GLU A 98 -0.85 -16.38 26.19
N ASN A 99 -0.55 -17.69 26.21
CA ASN A 99 -0.50 -18.46 27.46
C ASN A 99 0.81 -18.20 28.21
N PRO A 100 0.78 -17.59 29.41
CA PRO A 100 1.99 -17.32 30.19
C PRO A 100 2.75 -18.57 30.61
N GLU A 101 2.08 -19.71 30.73
CA GLU A 101 2.71 -20.98 31.12
C GLU A 101 3.74 -21.46 30.10
N ASN A 102 3.63 -21.02 28.85
CA ASN A 102 4.58 -21.38 27.79
C ASN A 102 6.00 -20.85 28.07
N TYR A 103 6.10 -19.80 28.89
CA TYR A 103 7.36 -19.16 29.28
C TYR A 103 7.93 -19.69 30.59
N ASN A 104 7.30 -20.71 31.19
CA ASN A 104 7.84 -21.37 32.37
C ASN A 104 8.87 -22.43 31.93
N GLY A 105 10.08 -22.34 32.46
CA GLY A 105 11.17 -23.26 32.12
C GLY A 105 12.41 -23.01 32.97
N PRO A 106 13.52 -23.72 32.70
CA PRO A 106 13.67 -24.74 31.66
C PRO A 106 13.09 -26.13 32.05
N PRO A 107 12.62 -26.95 31.08
CA PRO A 107 12.47 -26.63 29.66
C PRO A 107 11.25 -25.73 29.42
N TYR A 108 11.43 -24.68 28.60
CA TYR A 108 10.31 -23.87 28.12
C TYR A 108 9.47 -24.68 27.14
N SER A 109 8.17 -24.37 27.04
CA SER A 109 7.29 -25.00 26.04
C SER A 109 7.47 -24.40 24.63
N ILE A 110 8.33 -23.40 24.49
CA ILE A 110 8.68 -22.73 23.23
C ILE A 110 10.18 -22.89 22.94
N PRO A 111 10.58 -22.89 21.65
CA PRO A 111 11.98 -23.04 21.29
C PRO A 111 12.82 -21.84 21.75
N GLU A 112 14.05 -22.12 22.15
CA GLU A 112 15.09 -21.11 22.32
C GLU A 112 15.80 -20.89 20.98
N GLU A 113 15.99 -19.63 20.60
CA GLU A 113 16.71 -19.24 19.38
C GLU A 113 18.08 -18.66 19.72
N ILE A 114 19.05 -18.96 18.86
CA ILE A 114 20.44 -18.53 19.00
C ILE A 114 20.58 -17.18 18.30
N PHE A 115 21.02 -16.17 19.03
CA PHE A 115 21.37 -14.86 18.50
C PHE A 115 22.89 -14.72 18.45
N ASP A 116 23.43 -14.58 17.24
CA ASP A 116 24.84 -14.35 17.01
C ASP A 116 25.20 -12.85 17.02
N GLU A 117 26.45 -12.53 16.67
CA GLU A 117 26.93 -11.14 16.66
C GLU A 117 26.13 -10.24 15.71
N TYR A 118 25.73 -10.75 14.55
CA TYR A 118 24.93 -10.01 13.59
C TYR A 118 23.48 -9.86 14.07
N ASP A 119 22.91 -10.91 14.67
CA ASP A 119 21.56 -10.83 15.22
C ASP A 119 21.48 -9.84 16.38
N MET A 120 22.52 -9.80 17.23
CA MET A 120 22.61 -8.88 18.37
C MET A 120 22.72 -7.41 17.92
N GLU A 121 23.35 -7.11 16.79
CA GLU A 121 23.35 -5.75 16.22
C GLU A 121 21.94 -5.27 15.87
N GLY A 122 21.02 -6.19 15.56
CA GLY A 122 19.61 -5.91 15.31
C GLY A 122 18.73 -5.87 16.57
N CYS A 123 19.30 -5.94 17.77
CA CYS A 123 18.56 -5.90 19.02
C CYS A 123 18.53 -4.50 19.63
N SER A 124 17.38 -4.14 20.22
CA SER A 124 17.20 -2.90 20.96
C SER A 124 16.53 -3.13 22.31
N LEU A 125 16.82 -2.24 23.26
CA LEU A 125 16.07 -2.13 24.52
C LEU A 125 14.87 -1.20 24.38
N ASP A 126 14.87 -0.36 23.36
CA ASP A 126 13.80 0.57 23.10
C ASP A 126 12.74 -0.14 22.24
N PRO A 127 11.55 -0.43 22.80
CA PRO A 127 10.48 -1.01 22.01
C PRO A 127 10.12 -0.12 20.84
N THR A 128 10.35 1.21 20.89
CA THR A 128 9.97 2.15 19.83
C THR A 128 10.83 2.06 18.57
N GLU A 129 11.99 1.41 18.64
CA GLU A 129 12.86 1.21 17.47
C GLU A 129 12.29 0.17 16.49
N PHE A 130 11.57 -0.82 17.03
CA PHE A 130 10.89 -1.88 16.26
C PHE A 130 9.37 -1.86 16.41
N ALA A 131 8.84 -1.10 17.37
CA ALA A 131 7.46 -0.71 17.33
C ALA A 131 7.23 -0.04 15.98
N PRO A 132 6.02 -0.16 15.43
CA PRO A 132 5.60 0.72 14.36
C PRO A 132 5.85 2.15 14.81
N MET A 133 6.95 2.75 14.35
CA MET A 133 7.36 4.08 14.77
C MET A 133 6.32 5.06 14.22
N ASP A 134 5.43 5.44 15.13
CA ASP A 134 4.24 6.25 14.97
C ASP A 134 3.31 5.83 13.82
N LEU A 135 2.56 4.75 14.07
CA LEU A 135 1.18 4.63 13.61
C LEU A 135 0.17 5.24 14.61
N GLU A 136 0.65 5.93 15.65
CA GLU A 136 -0.24 6.56 16.64
C GLU A 136 -0.99 7.78 16.08
N ASP A 137 -0.51 8.42 15.01
CA ASP A 137 -1.28 9.44 14.27
C ASP A 137 -2.33 8.84 13.31
N THR A 138 -2.34 7.52 13.16
CA THR A 138 -3.31 6.80 12.33
C THR A 138 -3.92 5.64 13.11
N LYS A 139 -4.49 5.93 14.29
CA LYS A 139 -5.70 5.20 14.71
C LYS A 139 -6.88 5.59 13.81
N GLN A 140 -6.71 5.59 12.48
CA GLN A 140 -7.86 5.33 11.64
C GLN A 140 -8.26 3.89 11.98
N ASN A 141 -9.45 3.78 12.54
CA ASN A 141 -10.07 2.51 12.84
C ASN A 141 -10.43 1.88 11.49
N ILE A 142 -9.48 1.22 10.84
CA ILE A 142 -9.70 0.54 9.56
C ILE A 142 -10.83 -0.47 9.83
N PRO A 143 -12.00 -0.28 9.19
CA PRO A 143 -13.15 -1.09 9.49
C PRO A 143 -12.84 -2.54 9.13
N LYS A 144 -12.89 -3.42 10.13
CA LYS A 144 -12.82 -4.88 9.92
C LYS A 144 -14.20 -5.44 9.59
N SER A 145 -14.92 -4.75 8.70
CA SER A 145 -16.22 -5.19 8.21
C SER A 145 -16.03 -6.12 7.02
N LYS A 146 -17.03 -6.96 6.78
CA LYS A 146 -17.07 -7.80 5.60
C LYS A 146 -17.13 -6.95 4.32
N LYS A 147 -17.95 -5.89 4.31
CA LYS A 147 -18.04 -4.99 3.15
C LYS A 147 -16.69 -4.38 2.76
N PHE A 148 -15.91 -3.92 3.73
CA PHE A 148 -14.59 -3.35 3.43
C PHE A 148 -13.62 -4.42 2.91
N SER A 149 -13.63 -5.62 3.50
CA SER A 149 -12.85 -6.76 3.02
C SER A 149 -13.21 -7.15 1.59
N ASP A 150 -14.50 -7.19 1.25
CA ASP A 150 -14.96 -7.53 -0.10
C ASP A 150 -14.49 -6.48 -1.14
N ILE A 151 -14.41 -5.20 -0.75
CA ILE A 151 -13.88 -4.11 -1.59
C ILE A 151 -12.35 -4.18 -1.72
N GLU A 152 -11.64 -4.54 -0.65
CA GLU A 152 -10.19 -4.75 -0.64
C GLU A 152 -9.81 -5.90 -1.60
N ASP A 153 -10.50 -7.03 -1.50
CA ASP A 153 -10.34 -8.17 -2.41
C ASP A 153 -10.62 -7.77 -3.87
N ALA A 154 -11.64 -6.94 -4.10
CA ALA A 154 -11.95 -6.43 -5.43
C ALA A 154 -10.85 -5.51 -5.99
N MET A 155 -10.27 -4.65 -5.15
CA MET A 155 -9.16 -3.77 -5.54
C MET A 155 -7.91 -4.59 -5.88
N MET A 156 -7.61 -5.62 -5.09
CA MET A 156 -6.54 -6.57 -5.37
C MET A 156 -6.74 -7.26 -6.72
N PHE A 157 -7.96 -7.71 -7.02
CA PHE A 157 -8.30 -8.31 -8.32
C PHE A 157 -8.06 -7.34 -9.49
N VAL A 158 -8.59 -6.11 -9.40
CA VAL A 158 -8.40 -5.06 -10.42
C VAL A 158 -6.91 -4.77 -10.63
N SER A 159 -6.13 -4.78 -9.54
CA SER A 159 -4.71 -4.42 -9.54
C SER A 159 -3.74 -5.57 -9.86
N PHE A 160 -4.26 -6.79 -10.05
CA PHE A 160 -3.48 -7.96 -10.42
C PHE A 160 -3.11 -7.94 -11.92
N GLY A 161 -4.04 -7.48 -12.76
CA GLY A 161 -3.83 -7.31 -14.19
C GLY A 161 -3.23 -5.94 -14.56
N GLY A 162 -2.97 -5.75 -15.84
CA GLY A 162 -2.74 -4.44 -16.42
C GLY A 162 -4.00 -3.56 -16.39
N TYR A 163 -3.83 -2.25 -16.62
CA TYR A 163 -4.94 -1.30 -16.66
C TYR A 163 -6.03 -1.75 -17.64
N GLY A 164 -7.25 -1.94 -17.11
CA GLY A 164 -8.43 -2.34 -17.89
C GLY A 164 -8.51 -3.82 -18.25
N GLU A 165 -7.55 -4.65 -17.85
CA GLU A 165 -7.61 -6.11 -18.03
C GLU A 165 -8.59 -6.73 -17.03
N ASN A 166 -8.53 -6.30 -15.77
CA ASN A 166 -9.44 -6.68 -14.71
C ASN A 166 -10.26 -5.46 -14.27
N ILE A 167 -11.57 -5.64 -14.16
CA ILE A 167 -12.52 -4.60 -13.77
C ILE A 167 -13.44 -5.18 -12.70
N ALA A 168 -13.67 -4.40 -11.65
CA ALA A 168 -14.71 -4.67 -10.67
C ALA A 168 -15.66 -3.47 -10.56
N LEU A 169 -16.96 -3.73 -10.49
CA LEU A 169 -18.02 -2.72 -10.36
C LEU A 169 -18.77 -2.95 -9.05
N LEU A 170 -18.85 -1.93 -8.21
CA LEU A 170 -19.64 -1.93 -6.98
C LEU A 170 -21.00 -1.26 -7.24
N ASP A 171 -22.08 -1.95 -6.91
CA ASP A 171 -23.40 -1.37 -6.74
C ASP A 171 -23.53 -0.80 -5.32
N LYS A 172 -23.56 0.53 -5.20
CA LYS A 172 -23.64 1.24 -3.90
C LYS A 172 -24.92 0.97 -3.14
N SER A 173 -26.00 0.59 -3.82
CA SER A 173 -27.31 0.37 -3.19
C SER A 173 -27.42 -1.01 -2.54
N THR A 174 -26.80 -2.02 -3.15
CA THR A 174 -26.85 -3.41 -2.67
C THR A 174 -25.57 -3.85 -1.97
N GLY A 175 -24.44 -3.17 -2.22
CA GLY A 175 -23.10 -3.58 -1.80
C GLY A 175 -22.54 -4.74 -2.62
N LYS A 176 -23.21 -5.16 -3.70
CA LYS A 176 -22.77 -6.26 -4.56
C LYS A 176 -21.62 -5.80 -5.47
N ILE A 177 -20.62 -6.65 -5.62
CA ILE A 177 -19.47 -6.42 -6.50
C ILE A 177 -19.53 -7.40 -7.67
N TYR A 178 -19.43 -6.86 -8.88
CA TYR A 178 -19.38 -7.60 -10.13
C TYR A 178 -17.97 -7.58 -10.69
N TYR A 179 -17.53 -8.69 -11.25
CA TYR A 179 -16.15 -8.88 -11.71
C TYR A 179 -16.12 -9.17 -13.21
N ARG A 180 -15.13 -8.62 -13.91
CA ARG A 180 -14.87 -8.87 -15.33
C ARG A 180 -13.36 -8.97 -15.54
N SER A 181 -12.91 -9.99 -16.26
CA SER A 181 -11.51 -10.13 -16.69
C SER A 181 -11.44 -10.40 -18.18
N SER A 182 -10.49 -9.76 -18.88
CA SER A 182 -10.26 -9.96 -20.30
C SER A 182 -9.76 -11.37 -20.65
N ASP A 183 -9.09 -12.04 -19.71
CA ASP A 183 -8.43 -13.34 -19.95
C ASP A 183 -9.35 -14.54 -19.69
N TYR A 184 -10.50 -14.29 -19.07
CA TYR A 184 -11.40 -15.30 -18.54
C TYR A 184 -12.85 -15.10 -19.02
N GLY A 185 -13.04 -14.55 -20.23
CA GLY A 185 -14.36 -14.24 -20.81
C GLY A 185 -15.29 -15.43 -21.09
N ASP A 186 -15.02 -16.62 -20.53
CA ASP A 186 -15.76 -17.87 -20.78
C ASP A 186 -15.90 -18.74 -19.50
N VAL A 187 -15.60 -18.21 -18.31
CA VAL A 187 -15.85 -18.93 -17.03
C VAL A 187 -17.17 -18.48 -16.41
N ASP A 188 -18.12 -19.42 -16.32
CA ASP A 188 -19.43 -19.33 -15.63
C ASP A 188 -19.37 -18.93 -14.14
N GLU A 189 -18.19 -18.64 -13.59
CA GLU A 189 -17.96 -18.45 -12.16
C GLU A 189 -18.12 -16.98 -11.70
N PHE A 190 -18.11 -16.02 -12.63
CA PHE A 190 -18.35 -14.60 -12.34
C PHE A 190 -19.71 -14.16 -12.90
N GLU A 191 -20.58 -13.62 -12.05
CA GLU A 191 -21.77 -12.90 -12.51
C GLU A 191 -21.34 -11.66 -13.27
N GLU A 192 -21.37 -11.75 -14.61
CA GLU A 192 -21.04 -10.63 -15.47
C GLU A 192 -22.10 -9.53 -15.34
N PHE A 193 -21.66 -8.29 -15.17
CA PHE A 193 -22.57 -7.15 -15.07
C PHE A 193 -23.26 -6.89 -16.43
N PRO A 194 -24.60 -6.86 -16.50
CA PRO A 194 -25.31 -6.54 -17.73
C PRO A 194 -25.10 -5.06 -18.07
N GLU A 195 -24.40 -4.77 -19.17
CA GLU A 195 -24.01 -3.39 -19.53
C GLU A 195 -25.19 -2.44 -19.71
N ASP A 196 -26.38 -2.97 -20.02
CA ASP A 196 -27.63 -2.23 -20.15
C ASP A 196 -28.24 -1.78 -18.81
N GLU A 197 -27.78 -2.32 -17.68
CA GLU A 197 -28.21 -1.92 -16.34
C GLU A 197 -27.22 -0.95 -15.66
N TYR A 198 -26.18 -0.49 -16.38
CA TYR A 198 -25.22 0.46 -15.81
C TYR A 198 -25.88 1.81 -15.52
N ASP A 199 -25.90 2.15 -14.24
CA ASP A 199 -26.32 3.46 -13.75
C ASP A 199 -25.13 4.13 -13.04
N PRO A 200 -24.55 5.23 -13.57
CA PRO A 200 -23.41 5.91 -12.96
C PRO A 200 -23.71 6.54 -11.59
N ASP A 201 -24.99 6.76 -11.24
CA ASP A 201 -25.36 7.30 -9.93
C ASP A 201 -25.32 6.22 -8.84
N ILE A 202 -25.46 4.95 -9.22
CA ILE A 202 -25.55 3.78 -8.33
C ILE A 202 -24.29 2.90 -8.41
N HIS A 203 -23.70 2.78 -9.60
CA HIS A 203 -22.58 1.89 -9.88
C HIS A 203 -21.28 2.67 -10.00
N ILE A 204 -20.25 2.17 -9.33
CA ILE A 204 -18.92 2.77 -9.35
C ILE A 204 -17.87 1.70 -9.60
N ALA A 205 -16.87 2.02 -10.42
CA ALA A 205 -15.74 1.13 -10.66
C ALA A 205 -14.79 1.16 -9.46
N ILE A 206 -14.36 -0.02 -9.01
CA ILE A 206 -13.31 -0.15 -8.02
C ILE A 206 -12.00 0.37 -8.64
N PRO A 207 -11.26 1.23 -7.93
CA PRO A 207 -10.06 1.87 -8.47
C PRO A 207 -8.93 0.85 -8.65
N HIS A 208 -8.04 1.11 -9.60
CA HIS A 208 -6.76 0.40 -9.65
C HIS A 208 -5.81 1.02 -8.61
N LYS A 209 -4.90 0.24 -8.00
CA LYS A 209 -3.97 0.74 -6.97
C LYS A 209 -3.17 2.00 -7.36
N ASN A 210 -2.85 2.12 -8.64
CA ASN A 210 -2.14 3.29 -9.17
C ASN A 210 -3.01 4.56 -9.23
N ASP A 211 -4.33 4.44 -9.27
CA ASP A 211 -5.26 5.57 -9.15
C ASP A 211 -5.33 6.10 -7.71
N LEU A 212 -4.86 5.30 -6.75
CA LEU A 212 -4.76 5.62 -5.33
C LEU A 212 -3.33 5.98 -4.89
N ASP A 213 -2.44 6.29 -5.84
CA ASP A 213 -1.02 6.59 -5.60
C ASP A 213 -0.21 5.46 -4.91
N LEU A 214 -0.73 4.22 -4.87
CA LEU A 214 -0.09 3.04 -4.24
C LEU A 214 0.97 2.38 -5.13
N GLY A 215 1.61 3.17 -5.99
CA GLY A 215 2.59 2.73 -6.96
C GLY A 215 4.02 3.08 -6.57
N ARG A 216 4.66 3.89 -7.41
CA ARG A 216 6.03 4.37 -7.17
C ARG A 216 6.09 5.37 -6.02
N ASP A 217 5.08 6.20 -5.85
CA ASP A 217 5.11 7.31 -4.90
C ASP A 217 5.06 6.79 -3.45
N LEU A 218 4.28 5.75 -3.19
CA LEU A 218 4.30 5.00 -1.92
C LEU A 218 5.71 4.51 -1.54
N VAL A 219 6.49 4.04 -2.51
CA VAL A 219 7.87 3.60 -2.28
C VAL A 219 8.74 4.77 -1.82
N PHE A 220 8.65 5.92 -2.49
CA PHE A 220 9.48 7.07 -2.12
C PHE A 220 9.06 7.70 -0.79
N GLU A 221 7.77 7.65 -0.45
CA GLU A 221 7.31 8.03 0.88
C GLU A 221 7.97 7.18 1.97
N PHE A 222 7.96 5.85 1.81
CA PHE A 222 8.62 4.94 2.75
C PHE A 222 10.13 5.24 2.84
N VAL A 223 10.77 5.45 1.69
CA VAL A 223 12.22 5.70 1.61
C VAL A 223 12.59 7.01 2.31
N GLU A 224 11.85 8.08 2.07
CA GLU A 224 12.06 9.37 2.74
C GLU A 224 11.91 9.26 4.25
N ARG A 225 10.97 8.45 4.72
CA ARG A 225 10.66 8.29 6.15
C ARG A 225 11.63 7.36 6.89
N PHE A 226 12.02 6.24 6.29
CA PHE A 226 12.72 5.16 7.01
C PHE A 226 14.15 4.91 6.55
N ILE A 227 14.51 5.25 5.30
CA ILE A 227 15.86 5.06 4.74
C ILE A 227 16.30 6.25 3.85
N PRO A 228 16.26 7.50 4.34
CA PRO A 228 16.50 8.68 3.52
C PRO A 228 17.91 8.69 2.89
N ASP A 229 18.90 8.10 3.55
CA ASP A 229 20.27 7.99 3.04
C ASP A 229 20.37 7.11 1.77
N ASP A 230 19.44 6.16 1.60
CA ASP A 230 19.36 5.29 0.43
C ASP A 230 18.47 5.84 -0.68
N TYR A 231 17.88 7.04 -0.54
CA TYR A 231 17.00 7.64 -1.55
C TYR A 231 17.61 7.63 -2.95
N GLY A 232 18.86 8.12 -3.07
CA GLY A 232 19.56 8.15 -4.35
C GLY A 232 19.86 6.76 -4.93
N ARG A 233 19.95 5.73 -4.09
CA ARG A 233 20.10 4.33 -4.51
C ARG A 233 18.77 3.78 -5.01
N VAL A 234 17.68 4.02 -4.29
CA VAL A 234 16.34 3.58 -4.68
C VAL A 234 15.88 4.28 -5.97
N ASP A 235 16.13 5.57 -6.13
CA ASP A 235 15.83 6.28 -7.37
C ASP A 235 16.51 5.62 -8.59
N LYS A 236 17.77 5.19 -8.45
CA LYS A 236 18.47 4.45 -9.50
C LYS A 236 17.86 3.06 -9.76
N ILE A 237 17.35 2.38 -8.72
CA ILE A 237 16.66 1.08 -8.85
C ILE A 237 15.39 1.23 -9.69
N PHE A 238 14.59 2.29 -9.44
CA PHE A 238 13.31 2.52 -10.11
C PHE A 238 13.41 3.06 -11.54
N ARG A 239 14.61 3.44 -12.00
CA ARG A 239 14.87 3.79 -13.41
C ARG A 239 15.00 2.57 -14.34
N LYS A 240 14.99 1.34 -13.82
CA LYS A 240 15.22 0.11 -14.58
C LYS A 240 14.08 -0.89 -14.36
N GLN A 241 13.80 -1.75 -15.34
CA GLN A 241 12.88 -2.88 -15.16
C GLN A 241 13.32 -3.79 -13.99
N GLY A 242 12.34 -4.43 -13.33
CA GLY A 242 12.55 -5.25 -12.13
C GLY A 242 12.82 -4.41 -10.86
N ALA A 243 12.34 -3.18 -10.81
CA ALA A 243 12.58 -2.26 -9.69
C ALA A 243 12.07 -2.80 -8.34
N TYR A 244 10.84 -3.30 -8.30
CA TYR A 244 10.22 -3.79 -7.06
C TYR A 244 10.96 -4.97 -6.43
N SER A 245 11.41 -5.95 -7.23
CA SER A 245 12.22 -7.06 -6.71
C SER A 245 13.53 -6.56 -6.11
N ARG A 246 14.29 -5.73 -6.84
CA ARG A 246 15.56 -5.17 -6.31
C ARG A 246 15.37 -4.25 -5.11
N TYR A 247 14.24 -3.56 -5.04
CA TYR A 247 13.88 -2.75 -3.88
C TYR A 247 13.61 -3.64 -2.67
N LYS A 248 12.82 -4.70 -2.82
CA LYS A 248 12.58 -5.69 -1.76
C LYS A 248 13.88 -6.37 -1.31
N ASP A 249 14.77 -6.73 -2.23
CA ASP A 249 16.10 -7.27 -1.88
C ASP A 249 16.94 -6.28 -1.05
N LEU A 250 16.86 -4.98 -1.37
CA LEU A 250 17.52 -3.92 -0.59
C LEU A 250 16.94 -3.82 0.82
N LEU A 251 15.62 -3.84 0.96
CA LEU A 251 14.96 -3.77 2.25
C LEU A 251 15.24 -5.02 3.11
N ASP A 252 15.26 -6.19 2.47
CA ASP A 252 15.59 -7.47 3.10
C ASP A 252 17.03 -7.47 3.62
N SER A 253 17.98 -7.00 2.82
CA SER A 253 19.38 -6.84 3.23
C SER A 253 19.59 -5.87 4.41
N LYS A 254 18.56 -5.07 4.73
CA LYS A 254 18.54 -4.11 5.84
C LYS A 254 17.66 -4.57 7.01
N GLY A 255 16.99 -5.72 6.91
CA GLY A 255 16.08 -6.23 7.94
C GLY A 255 14.79 -5.43 8.10
N ILE A 256 14.41 -4.60 7.11
CA ILE A 256 13.21 -3.74 7.17
C ILE A 256 12.15 -4.10 6.13
N LEU A 257 12.26 -5.27 5.50
CA LEU A 257 11.29 -5.73 4.50
C LEU A 257 9.89 -5.90 5.12
N GLN A 258 9.78 -6.46 6.32
CA GLN A 258 8.48 -6.59 7.00
C GLN A 258 7.86 -5.21 7.28
N LYS A 259 8.67 -4.24 7.69
CA LYS A 259 8.23 -2.85 7.92
C LYS A 259 7.65 -2.20 6.65
N TRP A 260 8.20 -2.54 5.48
CA TRP A 260 7.62 -2.13 4.21
C TRP A 260 6.26 -2.77 3.97
N TYR A 261 6.08 -4.06 4.22
CA TYR A 261 4.77 -4.72 4.04
C TYR A 261 3.71 -4.13 4.97
N ASP A 262 4.05 -3.87 6.24
CA ASP A 262 3.12 -3.26 7.19
C ASP A 262 2.73 -1.85 6.75
N PHE A 263 3.70 -1.06 6.26
CA PHE A 263 3.47 0.27 5.72
C PHE A 263 2.63 0.25 4.44
N GLU A 264 2.96 -0.62 3.49
CA GLU A 264 2.25 -0.80 2.22
C GLU A 264 0.79 -1.16 2.47
N ASN A 265 0.54 -2.19 3.29
CA ASN A 265 -0.79 -2.65 3.66
C ASN A 265 -1.61 -1.53 4.32
N GLN A 266 -1.01 -0.78 5.25
CA GLN A 266 -1.73 0.28 5.93
C GLN A 266 -2.08 1.43 4.98
N ARG A 267 -1.15 1.86 4.11
CA ARG A 267 -1.42 2.95 3.16
C ARG A 267 -2.47 2.53 2.13
N GLU A 268 -2.46 1.27 1.71
CA GLU A 268 -3.49 0.68 0.86
C GLU A 268 -4.87 0.77 1.50
N GLN A 269 -5.01 0.29 2.72
CA GLN A 269 -6.28 0.32 3.46
C GLN A 269 -6.77 1.76 3.71
N LEU A 270 -5.88 2.68 4.04
CA LEU A 270 -6.24 4.08 4.25
C LEU A 270 -6.68 4.77 2.95
N ALA A 271 -5.98 4.53 1.85
CA ALA A 271 -6.33 5.11 0.56
C ALA A 271 -7.66 4.57 0.05
N LEU A 272 -7.89 3.26 0.21
CA LEU A 272 -9.16 2.63 -0.16
C LEU A 272 -10.33 3.10 0.71
N LEU A 273 -10.10 3.31 2.01
CA LEU A 273 -11.10 3.86 2.92
C LEU A 273 -11.44 5.31 2.57
N ALA A 274 -10.43 6.14 2.28
CA ALA A 274 -10.64 7.51 1.82
C ALA A 274 -11.44 7.55 0.50
N TRP A 275 -11.12 6.65 -0.43
CA TRP A 275 -11.89 6.49 -1.66
C TRP A 275 -13.35 6.10 -1.38
N CYS A 276 -13.60 5.19 -0.42
CA CYS A 276 -14.96 4.84 -0.01
C CYS A 276 -15.71 6.05 0.54
N GLU A 277 -15.07 6.84 1.42
CA GLU A 277 -15.65 8.05 2.01
C GLU A 277 -15.98 9.11 0.96
N GLU A 278 -15.05 9.37 0.03
CA GLU A 278 -15.23 10.33 -1.07
C GLU A 278 -16.40 9.96 -1.99
N ASN A 279 -16.72 8.68 -2.10
CA ASN A 279 -17.79 8.16 -2.96
C ASN A 279 -19.07 7.80 -2.20
N GLU A 280 -19.16 8.20 -0.92
CA GLU A 280 -20.31 7.97 -0.04
C GLU A 280 -20.66 6.47 0.11
N ILE A 281 -19.63 5.60 0.12
CA ILE A 281 -19.78 4.16 0.27
C ILE A 281 -19.74 3.80 1.77
N ASP A 282 -20.86 3.28 2.28
CA ASP A 282 -20.94 2.79 3.66
C ASP A 282 -20.30 1.40 3.79
N VAL A 283 -19.12 1.39 4.39
CA VAL A 283 -18.34 0.17 4.66
C VAL A 283 -18.60 -0.39 6.07
N SER A 284 -19.57 0.12 6.82
CA SER A 284 -19.95 -0.48 8.11
C SER A 284 -20.95 -1.65 7.93
N ASP A 285 -20.87 -2.66 8.80
CA ASP A 285 -21.83 -3.77 8.90
C ASP A 285 -22.83 -3.56 10.04
#